data_AF-F2EG81-F1
#
_entry.id   AF-F2EG81-F1
#
_cell.length_a   1.000
_cell.length_b   1.000
_cell.length_c   1.000
_cell.angle_alpha   90.00
_cell.angle_beta   90.00
_cell.angle_gamma   90.00
#
_symmetry.space_group_name_H-M   'P 1'
#
loop_
_entity.id
_entity.type
_entity.pdbx_description
1 polymer ?
#
loop_
_entity_poly.entity_id
_entity_poly.type
_entity_poly.pdbx_seq_one_letter_code
_entity_poly.pdbx_strand_id
1 'polypeptide(L)'
;GSKLPHVDSKSPIPSDNYGRLVISKSPNAINPLVWGHSPLLAIDIWEHAYYLDYENRRAEYVSEILEKLVSWEMVESRLRKAVLRAIERDGHSSAKQRRKQLLSQAKGRDGDASTSGEARRRPRSKDQQAPSSVTMVPAGEPVPN
;
A
#
# COMPACT_ATOMS: atom_id res chain seq x y z
N GLY A 1 -19.46 -14.00 -16.70
CA GLY A 1 -18.42 -14.30 -15.70
C GLY A 1 -17.15 -13.58 -16.06
N SER A 2 -16.86 -12.48 -15.39
CA SER A 2 -15.66 -11.65 -15.60
C SER A 2 -14.42 -12.37 -15.08
N LYS A 3 -13.57 -12.88 -15.98
CA LYS A 3 -12.24 -13.41 -15.62
C LYS A 3 -11.42 -12.25 -15.05
N LEU A 4 -11.01 -12.38 -13.78
CA LEU A 4 -10.08 -11.45 -13.16
C LEU A 4 -8.73 -11.49 -13.90
N PRO A 5 -8.04 -10.36 -14.10
CA PRO A 5 -6.74 -10.34 -14.75
C PRO A 5 -5.70 -11.04 -13.86
N HIS A 6 -5.09 -12.11 -14.38
CA HIS A 6 -4.00 -12.86 -13.74
C HIS A 6 -2.68 -12.54 -14.45
N VAL A 7 -1.63 -12.26 -13.67
CA VAL A 7 -0.26 -12.01 -14.15
C VAL A 7 0.68 -13.11 -13.65
N ASP A 8 1.54 -13.63 -14.52
CA ASP A 8 2.67 -14.51 -14.18
C ASP A 8 3.85 -13.66 -13.69
N SER A 9 4.17 -13.69 -12.40
CA SER A 9 5.24 -12.85 -11.82
C SER A 9 6.60 -13.54 -11.88
N LYS A 10 7.55 -12.98 -12.64
CA LYS A 10 8.99 -13.32 -12.57
C LYS A 10 9.77 -12.47 -11.54
N SER A 11 9.11 -11.58 -10.80
CA SER A 11 9.74 -10.65 -9.85
C SER A 11 9.14 -10.77 -8.44
N PRO A 12 9.96 -10.74 -7.36
CA PRO A 12 9.52 -10.94 -5.98
C PRO A 12 9.10 -9.65 -5.26
N ILE A 13 8.83 -8.55 -5.98
CA ILE A 13 8.51 -7.26 -5.35
C ILE A 13 7.06 -6.86 -5.72
N PRO A 14 6.20 -6.51 -4.74
CA PRO A 14 4.81 -6.14 -4.98
C PRO A 14 4.59 -4.95 -5.93
N SER A 15 5.62 -4.16 -6.23
CA SER A 15 5.55 -2.89 -6.97
C SER A 15 4.95 -3.03 -8.36
N ASP A 16 5.20 -4.14 -9.05
CA ASP A 16 4.87 -4.26 -10.47
C ASP A 16 3.43 -4.76 -10.69
N ASN A 17 2.77 -5.27 -9.65
CA ASN A 17 1.45 -5.91 -9.71
C ASN A 17 0.50 -5.44 -8.58
N TYR A 18 0.60 -4.18 -8.16
CA TYR A 18 -0.28 -3.62 -7.12
C TYR A 18 -1.77 -3.81 -7.46
N GLY A 19 -2.52 -4.37 -6.51
CA GLY A 19 -3.96 -4.61 -6.63
C GLY A 19 -4.36 -5.76 -7.58
N ARG A 20 -3.41 -6.54 -8.10
CA ARG A 20 -3.69 -7.70 -8.98
C ARG A 20 -3.52 -9.02 -8.25
N LEU A 21 -4.26 -10.03 -8.73
CA LEU A 21 -4.06 -11.41 -8.29
C LEU A 21 -2.92 -12.04 -9.11
N VAL A 22 -2.03 -12.72 -8.40
CA VAL A 22 -0.83 -13.33 -8.95
C VAL A 22 -0.78 -14.77 -8.49
N ILE A 23 -0.43 -15.68 -9.41
CA ILE A 23 -0.12 -17.07 -9.07
C ILE A 23 1.40 -17.17 -9.02
N SER A 24 1.92 -17.58 -7.87
CA SER A 24 3.36 -17.74 -7.64
C SER A 24 3.65 -19.13 -7.11
N LYS A 25 4.72 -19.75 -7.62
CA LYS A 25 5.27 -20.99 -7.06
C LYS A 25 6.45 -20.61 -6.18
N SER A 26 6.48 -21.11 -4.95
CA SER A 26 7.61 -20.94 -4.06
C SER A 26 8.30 -22.29 -3.83
N PRO A 27 9.64 -22.35 -3.87
CA PRO A 27 10.35 -23.56 -3.52
C PRO A 27 10.35 -23.74 -2.00
N ASN A 28 10.25 -24.99 -1.57
CA ASN A 28 10.39 -25.40 -0.16
C ASN A 28 9.47 -24.62 0.78
N ALA A 29 10.00 -24.14 1.91
CA ALA A 29 9.28 -23.42 2.95
C ALA A 29 9.13 -21.91 2.67
N ILE A 30 9.49 -21.44 1.48
CA ILE A 30 9.35 -20.02 1.15
C ILE A 30 7.87 -19.67 0.99
N ASN A 31 7.45 -18.57 1.60
CA ASN A 31 6.06 -18.09 1.57
C ASN A 31 6.00 -16.65 1.03
N PRO A 32 5.03 -16.29 0.16
CA PRO A 32 4.84 -14.92 -0.33
C PRO A 32 4.81 -13.81 0.73
N LEU A 33 4.54 -14.15 1.99
CA LEU A 33 4.66 -13.24 3.13
C LEU A 33 6.04 -12.55 3.23
N VAL A 34 7.14 -13.24 2.88
CA VAL A 34 8.49 -12.65 2.96
C VAL A 34 8.70 -11.48 1.99
N TRP A 35 7.87 -11.40 0.96
CA TRP A 35 7.88 -10.35 -0.04
C TRP A 35 6.77 -9.31 0.18
N GLY A 36 6.03 -9.42 1.30
CA GLY A 36 4.93 -8.51 1.63
C GLY A 36 3.66 -8.74 0.82
N HIS A 37 3.53 -9.89 0.13
CA HIS A 37 2.27 -10.32 -0.46
C HIS A 37 1.32 -10.87 0.60
N SER A 38 0.03 -10.90 0.27
CA SER A 38 -1.00 -11.52 1.10
C SER A 38 -1.42 -12.86 0.46
N PRO A 39 -0.99 -14.02 1.00
CA PRO A 39 -1.38 -15.31 0.46
C PRO A 39 -2.88 -15.57 0.67
N LEU A 40 -3.58 -15.94 -0.39
CA LEU A 40 -5.03 -16.18 -0.37
C LEU A 40 -5.35 -17.67 -0.28
N LEU A 41 -4.67 -18.46 -1.13
CA LEU A 41 -4.75 -19.91 -1.22
C LEU A 41 -3.33 -20.46 -1.43
N ALA A 42 -3.02 -21.57 -0.77
CA ALA A 42 -1.80 -22.33 -0.98
C ALA A 42 -2.16 -23.82 -1.03
N ILE A 43 -1.53 -24.56 -1.93
CA ILE A 43 -1.67 -26.01 -2.06
C ILE A 43 -0.28 -26.60 -1.87
N ASP A 44 -0.15 -27.55 -0.94
CA ASP A 44 1.10 -28.24 -0.72
C ASP A 44 1.30 -29.30 -1.79
N ILE A 45 2.41 -29.24 -2.51
CA ILE A 45 2.76 -30.17 -3.59
C ILE A 45 3.97 -31.03 -3.23
N TRP A 46 4.36 -31.08 -1.96
CA TRP A 46 5.33 -32.06 -1.48
C TRP A 46 4.73 -33.47 -1.55
N GLU A 47 5.54 -34.45 -1.93
CA GLU A 47 5.07 -35.84 -2.15
C GLU A 47 4.39 -36.39 -0.89
N HIS A 48 4.91 -36.07 0.30
CA HIS A 48 4.29 -36.48 1.56
C HIS A 48 2.86 -35.98 1.78
N ALA A 49 2.41 -34.94 1.07
CA ALA A 49 1.05 -34.43 1.18
C ALA A 49 0.01 -35.25 0.39
N TYR A 50 0.43 -36.04 -0.62
CA TYR A 50 -0.49 -36.71 -1.54
C TYR A 50 -0.11 -38.14 -1.95
N TYR A 51 1.10 -38.60 -1.66
CA TYR A 51 1.61 -39.84 -2.24
C TYR A 51 0.83 -41.09 -1.79
N LEU A 52 0.26 -41.10 -0.58
CA LEU A 52 -0.52 -42.25 -0.10
C LEU A 52 -1.80 -42.50 -0.91
N ASP A 53 -2.47 -41.43 -1.36
CA ASP A 53 -3.75 -41.54 -2.05
C ASP A 53 -3.60 -41.43 -3.59
N TYR A 54 -2.60 -40.68 -4.05
CA TYR A 54 -2.42 -40.33 -5.46
C TYR A 54 -1.11 -40.83 -6.08
N GLU A 55 -0.15 -41.31 -5.30
CA GLU A 55 1.17 -41.73 -5.77
C GLU A 55 1.80 -40.68 -6.71
N ASN A 56 2.05 -41.04 -7.98
CA ASN A 56 2.62 -40.16 -9.01
C ASN A 56 1.61 -39.20 -9.66
N ARG A 57 0.31 -39.29 -9.31
CA ARG A 57 -0.79 -38.55 -9.94
C ARG A 57 -1.01 -37.17 -9.31
N ARG A 58 0.04 -36.34 -9.30
CA ARG A 58 0.00 -34.96 -8.75
C ARG A 58 -1.12 -34.10 -9.35
N ALA A 59 -1.37 -34.23 -10.65
CA ALA A 59 -2.39 -33.43 -11.33
C ALA A 59 -3.81 -33.74 -10.82
N GLU A 60 -4.10 -35.00 -10.50
CA GLU A 60 -5.38 -35.43 -9.95
C GLU A 60 -5.57 -34.89 -8.53
N TYR A 61 -4.53 -34.98 -7.69
CA TYR A 61 -4.54 -34.41 -6.34
C TYR A 61 -4.87 -32.91 -6.32
N VAL A 62 -4.21 -32.12 -7.18
CA VAL A 62 -4.45 -30.67 -7.25
C VAL A 62 -5.86 -30.39 -7.75
N SER A 63 -6.36 -31.15 -8.72
CA SER A 63 -7.71 -30.97 -9.26
C SER A 63 -8.76 -31.27 -8.19
N GLU A 64 -8.62 -32.39 -7.47
CA GLU A 64 -9.54 -32.77 -6.38
C GLU A 64 -9.58 -31.72 -5.27
N ILE A 65 -8.42 -31.18 -4.86
CA ILE A 65 -8.36 -30.11 -3.87
C ILE A 65 -9.15 -28.89 -4.34
N LEU A 66 -8.88 -28.42 -5.57
CA LEU A 66 -9.50 -27.22 -6.12
C LEU A 66 -11.02 -27.37 -6.28
N GLU A 67 -11.48 -28.57 -6.63
CA GLU A 67 -12.89 -28.84 -6.87
C GLU A 67 -13.68 -29.07 -5.58
N LYS A 68 -13.11 -29.78 -4.60
CA LYS A 68 -13.89 -30.31 -3.46
C LYS A 68 -13.44 -29.85 -2.09
N LEU A 69 -12.17 -29.51 -1.90
CA LEU A 69 -11.60 -29.28 -0.56
C LEU A 69 -11.29 -27.81 -0.26
N VAL A 70 -11.22 -26.94 -1.28
CA VAL A 70 -10.97 -25.52 -1.07
C VAL A 70 -12.17 -24.83 -0.39
N SER A 71 -11.91 -24.23 0.77
CA SER A 71 -12.86 -23.31 1.42
C SER A 71 -12.79 -21.92 0.78
N TRP A 72 -13.66 -21.67 -0.20
CA TRP A 72 -13.73 -20.39 -0.91
C TRP A 72 -14.13 -19.21 -0.02
N GLU A 73 -14.94 -19.44 1.01
CA GLU A 73 -15.31 -18.41 2.00
C GLU A 73 -14.08 -17.89 2.76
N MET A 74 -13.14 -18.78 3.10
CA MET A 74 -11.90 -18.38 3.77
C MET A 74 -10.97 -17.62 2.81
N VAL A 75 -10.93 -18.02 1.53
CA VAL A 75 -10.18 -17.30 0.49
C VAL A 75 -10.74 -15.89 0.31
N GLU A 76 -12.07 -15.75 0.26
CA GLU A 76 -12.73 -14.45 0.17
C GLU A 76 -12.47 -13.57 1.40
N SER A 77 -12.57 -14.14 2.61
CA SER A 77 -12.25 -13.44 3.86
C SER A 77 -10.81 -12.93 3.88
N ARG A 78 -9.85 -13.73 3.41
CA ARG A 78 -8.44 -13.32 3.26
C ARG A 78 -8.29 -12.22 2.21
N LEU A 79 -8.99 -12.30 1.09
CA LEU A 79 -8.96 -11.27 0.04
C LEU A 79 -9.45 -9.92 0.58
N ARG A 80 -10.60 -9.89 1.27
CA ARG A 80 -11.13 -8.66 1.89
C ARG A 80 -10.13 -8.04 2.86
N LYS A 81 -9.50 -8.86 3.72
CA LYS A 81 -8.44 -8.41 4.64
C LYS A 81 -7.21 -7.89 3.91
N ALA A 82 -6.81 -8.52 2.80
CA ALA A 82 -5.67 -8.08 1.99
C ALA A 82 -5.95 -6.71 1.34
N VAL A 83 -7.16 -6.49 0.82
CA VAL A 83 -7.59 -5.21 0.27
C VAL A 83 -7.59 -4.11 1.34
N LEU A 84 -8.13 -4.38 2.52
CA LEU A 84 -8.11 -3.43 3.64
C LEU A 84 -6.67 -3.02 4.02
N ARG A 85 -5.77 -4.00 4.15
CA ARG A 85 -4.35 -3.75 4.43
C ARG A 85 -3.67 -2.94 3.32
N ALA A 86 -4.06 -3.15 2.05
CA ALA A 86 -3.53 -2.37 0.94
C ALA A 86 -3.97 -0.90 1.04
N ILE A 87 -5.26 -0.65 1.29
CA ILE A 87 -5.81 0.70 1.49
C ILE A 87 -5.09 1.43 2.63
N GLU A 88 -4.89 0.76 3.77
CA GLU A 88 -4.17 1.33 4.92
C GLU A 88 -2.72 1.71 4.56
N ARG A 89 -2.01 0.88 3.78
CA ARG A 89 -0.63 1.17 3.34
C ARG A 89 -0.57 2.37 2.40
N ASP A 90 -1.51 2.49 1.47
CA ASP A 90 -1.54 3.57 0.49
C ASP A 90 -1.86 4.94 1.14
N GLY A 91 -2.70 4.94 2.19
CA GLY A 91 -2.95 6.13 3.00
C GLY A 91 -1.68 6.66 3.69
N HIS A 92 -0.84 5.78 4.22
CA HIS A 92 0.43 6.15 4.87
C HIS A 92 1.51 6.60 3.86
N SER A 93 1.56 5.98 2.68
CA SER A 93 2.46 6.39 1.59
C SER A 93 2.12 7.81 1.11
N SER A 94 0.83 8.07 0.84
CA SER A 94 0.36 9.38 0.36
C SER A 94 0.67 10.52 1.34
N ALA A 95 0.51 10.28 2.65
CA ALA A 95 0.83 11.26 3.69
C ALA A 95 2.34 11.54 3.81
N LYS A 96 3.18 10.50 3.77
CA LYS A 96 4.64 10.64 3.82
C LYS A 96 5.18 11.34 2.57
N GLN A 97 4.60 11.06 1.41
CA GLN A 97 4.97 11.63 0.12
C GLN A 97 4.51 13.09 -0.01
N ARG A 98 3.29 13.41 0.41
CA ARG A 98 2.81 14.80 0.57
C ARG A 98 3.70 15.59 1.51
N ARG A 99 4.07 15.03 2.67
CA ARG A 99 4.99 15.69 3.62
C ARG A 99 6.35 15.96 2.97
N LYS A 100 6.94 14.98 2.29
CA LYS A 100 8.22 15.16 1.57
C LYS A 100 8.12 16.25 0.50
N GLN A 101 7.01 16.30 -0.23
CA GLN A 101 6.77 17.30 -1.27
C GLN A 101 6.58 18.72 -0.69
N LEU A 102 5.84 18.85 0.41
CA LEU A 102 5.68 20.10 1.13
C LEU A 102 7.02 20.59 1.71
N LEU A 103 7.81 19.70 2.31
CA LEU A 103 9.15 20.05 2.80
C LEU A 103 10.10 20.44 1.67
N SER A 104 10.04 19.80 0.50
CA SER A 104 10.85 20.22 -0.66
C SER A 104 10.39 21.56 -1.24
N GLN A 105 9.09 21.83 -1.26
CA GLN A 105 8.55 23.12 -1.69
C GLN A 105 8.90 24.26 -0.72
N ALA A 106 8.90 23.98 0.59
CA ALA A 106 9.36 24.93 1.59
C ALA A 106 10.86 25.23 1.45
N LYS A 107 11.68 24.22 1.11
CA LYS A 107 13.13 24.37 0.94
C LYS A 107 13.54 25.13 -0.33
N GLY A 108 12.63 25.32 -1.30
CA GLY A 108 12.88 26.08 -2.53
C GLY A 108 12.54 27.57 -2.46
N ARG A 109 12.03 28.08 -1.34
CA ARG A 109 11.59 29.48 -1.20
C ARG A 109 12.58 30.41 -0.48
N ASP A 110 13.68 29.88 0.04
CA ASP A 110 14.71 30.68 0.75
C ASP A 110 15.94 31.02 -0.12
N GLY A 111 15.84 30.86 -1.45
CA GLY A 111 16.98 30.88 -2.37
C GLY A 111 17.26 32.17 -3.14
N ASP A 112 16.38 33.17 -3.15
CA ASP A 112 16.56 34.39 -3.96
C ASP A 112 16.19 35.66 -3.19
N ALA A 113 17.09 36.12 -2.32
CA ALA A 113 17.07 37.48 -1.79
C ALA A 113 18.50 38.05 -1.80
N SER A 114 19.07 38.21 -3.00
CA SER A 114 20.13 39.20 -3.20
C SER A 114 19.49 40.56 -3.38
N THR A 115 19.45 41.37 -2.33
CA THR A 115 19.35 42.83 -2.47
C THR A 115 20.39 43.43 -1.53
N SER A 116 21.32 44.13 -2.16
CA SER A 116 22.43 44.89 -1.62
C SER A 116 22.03 45.77 -0.44
N GLY A 117 22.93 45.84 0.53
CA GLY A 117 22.71 46.52 1.80
C GLY A 117 22.60 48.04 1.70
N GLU A 118 21.95 48.61 2.71
CA GLU A 118 22.22 49.96 3.20
C GLU A 118 21.77 49.98 4.67
N ALA A 119 22.72 50.23 5.57
CA ALA A 119 22.52 50.26 7.00
C ALA A 119 21.95 51.62 7.43
N ARG A 120 20.80 51.66 8.13
CA ARG A 120 20.44 52.84 8.95
C ARG A 120 19.46 52.55 10.10
N ARG A 121 20.07 52.55 11.30
CA ARG A 121 19.64 53.10 12.62
C ARG A 121 18.25 52.74 13.20
N ARG A 122 18.30 52.11 14.39
CA ARG A 122 17.30 52.01 15.48
C ARG A 122 16.91 53.42 16.03
N PRO A 123 15.75 53.66 16.72
CA PRO A 123 15.29 52.83 17.86
C PRO A 123 13.78 52.70 18.17
N ARG A 124 13.52 51.68 19.03
CA ARG A 124 12.43 51.45 20.01
C ARG A 124 11.08 52.19 19.86
N SER A 125 9.98 51.44 19.86
CA SER A 125 8.95 51.53 20.93
C SER A 125 7.78 50.55 20.75
N LYS A 126 7.30 50.08 21.92
CA LYS A 126 5.96 49.60 22.28
C LYS A 126 5.49 48.20 21.85
N ASP A 127 5.36 47.39 22.90
CA ASP A 127 4.51 46.23 23.06
C ASP A 127 3.23 46.29 22.21
N GLN A 128 3.08 45.30 21.34
CA GLN A 128 1.79 44.85 20.84
C GLN A 128 1.73 43.34 20.97
N GLN A 129 0.96 42.92 21.97
CA GLN A 129 0.54 41.56 22.22
C GLN A 129 -0.11 40.99 20.95
N ALA A 130 0.48 39.95 20.36
CA ALA A 130 -0.13 39.21 19.27
C ALA A 130 -1.32 38.38 19.79
N PRO A 131 -2.45 38.25 19.05
CA PRO A 131 -3.54 37.38 19.46
C PRO A 131 -3.16 35.90 19.30
N SER A 132 -3.37 35.15 20.39
CA SER A 132 -3.25 33.71 20.47
C SER A 132 -4.45 33.04 19.80
N SER A 133 -4.27 32.51 18.58
CA SER A 133 -5.00 31.41 17.92
C SER A 133 -5.30 31.70 16.45
N VAL A 134 -4.90 30.77 15.58
CA VAL A 134 -5.37 30.67 14.19
C VAL A 134 -6.11 29.35 14.09
N THR A 135 -7.44 29.43 13.98
CA THR A 135 -8.30 28.28 13.66
C THR A 135 -8.64 28.34 12.19
N MET A 136 -8.20 27.33 11.44
CA MET A 136 -8.52 27.16 10.02
C MET A 136 -9.88 26.42 9.93
N VAL A 137 -10.93 27.11 9.47
CA VAL A 137 -12.26 26.52 9.23
C VAL A 137 -12.34 26.07 7.76
N PRO A 138 -12.82 24.87 7.43
CA PRO A 138 -13.01 24.42 6.05
C PRO A 138 -14.21 25.12 5.41
N ALA A 139 -14.02 25.68 4.21
CA ALA A 139 -15.09 26.26 3.41
C ALA A 139 -15.86 25.14 2.65
N GLY A 140 -17.06 24.82 3.12
CA GLY A 140 -18.18 24.24 2.37
C GLY A 140 -19.45 24.83 3.00
N GLU A 141 -20.53 25.18 2.33
CA GLU A 141 -21.08 25.03 0.98
C GLU A 141 -21.96 26.28 0.73
N PRO A 142 -22.40 26.58 -0.51
CA PRO A 142 -23.34 27.67 -0.77
C PRO A 142 -24.79 27.21 -0.56
N VAL A 143 -25.61 28.02 0.11
CA VAL A 143 -27.07 27.86 0.21
C VAL A 143 -27.74 29.22 -0.04
N PRO A 144 -28.83 29.30 -0.83
CA PRO A 144 -29.18 30.46 -1.64
C PRO A 144 -30.15 31.45 -0.99
N ASN A 145 -30.30 32.62 -1.61
CA ASN A 145 -31.56 33.34 -1.73
C ASN A 145 -31.64 33.99 -3.12
#